data_AF-A0AAU2CXW4-F1
#
_entry.id   AF-A0AAU2CXW4-F1
#
_cell.length_a   1.000
_cell.length_b   1.000
_cell.length_c   1.000
_cell.angle_alpha   90.00
_cell.angle_beta   90.00
_cell.angle_gamma   90.00
#
_symmetry.space_group_name_H-M   'P 1'
#
loop_
_entity.id
_entity.type
_entity.pdbx_description
1 polymer ?
#
loop_
_entity_poly.entity_id
_entity_poly.type
_entity_poly.pdbx_seq_one_letter_code
_entity_poly.pdbx_strand_id
1 'polypeptide(L)'
;MSPAARTSRTRAQLTLKEPPASVGAKPGGTIAQLDLQFNPSTLELRKTTEWRRTPSRMAGESALPEFVGSGPRVLSLEVFLDATATHDKSVEQAVEKLMKACVPSPASLGRKKPASPWVRFEWGTARTTSFDGVMSSLSVTYTLFDVDGTPLRATCALSIEEASVDPPGQNPTSGARTARSTHTVVAGDSLALLAWREYGDATAWRAIAEANGIDDPMALVPGTELVVPGLRDAGGEEER
;
A
#
# COMPACT_ATOMS: atom_id res chain seq x y z
N MET A 1 -5.74 6.04 44.50
CA MET A 1 -5.84 5.53 43.11
C MET A 1 -7.22 5.87 42.60
N SER A 2 -7.34 6.94 41.83
CA SER A 2 -8.61 7.34 41.21
C SER A 2 -8.95 6.37 40.07
N PRO A 3 -10.19 5.86 39.96
CA PRO A 3 -10.58 5.05 38.82
C PRO A 3 -10.62 5.95 37.59
N ALA A 4 -9.81 5.64 36.58
CA ALA A 4 -9.86 6.29 35.28
C ALA A 4 -11.29 6.17 34.72
N ALA A 5 -11.91 7.31 34.44
CA ALA A 5 -13.20 7.38 33.76
C ALA A 5 -13.11 6.55 32.47
N ARG A 6 -14.04 5.60 32.28
CA ARG A 6 -14.15 4.84 31.03
C ARG A 6 -14.34 5.86 29.90
N THR A 7 -13.31 6.01 29.08
CA THR A 7 -13.30 6.83 27.86
C THR A 7 -14.51 6.50 27.02
N SER A 8 -15.24 7.55 26.63
CA SER A 8 -16.34 7.53 25.66
C SER A 8 -16.03 6.57 24.51
N ARG A 9 -16.99 5.70 24.16
CA ARG A 9 -16.85 4.75 23.04
C ARG A 9 -16.51 5.54 21.77
N THR A 10 -15.30 5.38 21.23
CA THR A 10 -14.92 6.04 19.98
C THR A 10 -15.83 5.53 18.86
N ARG A 11 -16.49 6.47 18.18
CA ARG A 11 -17.35 6.17 17.04
C ARG A 11 -16.52 6.06 15.78
N ALA A 12 -16.87 5.10 14.93
CA ALA A 12 -16.35 5.02 13.59
C ALA A 12 -16.89 6.18 12.74
N GLN A 13 -16.07 6.67 11.83
CA GLN A 13 -16.39 7.80 10.95
C GLN A 13 -15.90 7.50 9.54
N LEU A 14 -16.66 8.01 8.56
CA LEU A 14 -16.29 8.00 7.15
C LEU A 14 -16.10 9.44 6.69
N THR A 15 -14.90 9.74 6.19
CA THR A 15 -14.54 11.07 5.71
C THR A 15 -14.34 11.02 4.19
N LEU A 16 -15.13 11.81 3.47
CA LEU A 16 -14.99 12.03 2.04
C LEU A 16 -14.03 13.20 1.82
N LYS A 17 -13.05 13.02 0.95
CA LYS A 17 -12.01 13.98 0.62
C LYS A 17 -11.98 14.26 -0.87
N GLU A 18 -11.55 15.46 -1.21
CA GLU A 18 -11.36 15.86 -2.60
C GLU A 18 -10.32 14.96 -3.28
N PRO A 19 -10.60 14.42 -4.48
CA PRO A 19 -9.62 13.65 -5.22
C PRO A 19 -8.36 14.49 -5.51
N PRO A 20 -7.18 13.85 -5.50
CA PRO A 20 -5.93 14.52 -5.77
C PRO A 20 -5.92 15.16 -7.16
N ALA A 21 -5.24 16.32 -7.29
CA ALA A 21 -5.14 17.04 -8.56
C ALA A 21 -4.27 16.32 -9.61
N SER A 22 -3.37 15.45 -9.15
CA SER A 22 -2.45 14.66 -9.95
C SER A 22 -2.34 13.25 -9.38
N VAL A 23 -2.06 12.28 -10.26
CA VAL A 23 -1.76 10.90 -9.85
C VAL A 23 -0.58 10.93 -8.88
N GLY A 24 -0.70 10.23 -7.75
CA GLY A 24 0.34 10.17 -6.72
C GLY A 24 0.40 11.37 -5.75
N ALA A 25 -0.57 12.29 -5.78
CA ALA A 25 -0.70 13.31 -4.74
C ALA A 25 -1.62 12.84 -3.61
N LYS A 26 -1.46 13.45 -2.43
CA LYS A 26 -2.37 13.23 -1.29
C LYS A 26 -3.77 13.78 -1.60
N PRO A 27 -4.82 13.20 -0.99
CA PRO A 27 -6.17 13.74 -1.13
C PRO A 27 -6.23 15.18 -0.62
N GLY A 28 -7.13 15.97 -1.22
CA GLY A 28 -7.37 17.36 -0.84
C GLY A 28 -8.21 17.48 0.44
N GLY A 29 -8.89 18.61 0.58
CA GLY A 29 -9.72 18.91 1.75
C GLY A 29 -10.93 17.97 1.93
N THR A 30 -11.50 17.95 3.13
CA THR A 30 -12.72 17.21 3.44
C THR A 30 -13.92 17.81 2.71
N ILE A 31 -14.65 16.98 1.95
CA ILE A 31 -15.92 17.32 1.31
C ILE A 31 -17.08 17.10 2.28
N ALA A 32 -17.10 15.95 2.94
CA ALA A 32 -18.15 15.56 3.86
C ALA A 32 -17.61 14.58 4.90
N GLN A 33 -18.27 14.56 6.05
CA GLN A 33 -18.02 13.57 7.10
C GLN A 33 -19.35 12.94 7.49
N LEU A 34 -19.31 11.61 7.66
CA LEU A 34 -20.41 10.80 8.16
C LEU A 34 -19.95 10.10 9.43
N ASP A 35 -20.46 10.57 10.57
CA ASP A 35 -20.26 9.89 11.85
C ASP A 35 -21.25 8.72 11.94
N LEU A 36 -20.73 7.51 12.17
CA LEU A 36 -21.59 6.34 12.23
C LEU A 36 -22.40 6.34 13.54
N GLN A 37 -23.71 6.19 13.41
CA GLN A 37 -24.64 6.05 14.54
C GLN A 37 -24.30 4.80 15.35
N PHE A 38 -24.03 3.70 14.64
CA PHE A 38 -23.60 2.43 15.18
C PHE A 38 -22.27 2.04 14.58
N ASN A 39 -21.35 1.58 15.43
CA ASN A 39 -20.11 1.01 14.95
C ASN A 39 -20.40 -0.31 14.22
N PRO A 40 -19.65 -0.63 13.15
CA PRO A 40 -19.80 -1.89 12.45
C PRO A 40 -19.53 -3.06 13.40
N SER A 41 -20.35 -4.11 13.30
CA SER A 41 -20.16 -5.36 14.06
C SER A 41 -19.00 -6.19 13.51
N THR A 42 -18.72 -6.06 12.20
CA THR A 42 -17.67 -6.76 11.48
C THR A 42 -16.97 -5.82 10.49
N LEU A 43 -15.68 -6.06 10.26
CA LEU A 43 -14.86 -5.41 9.24
C LEU A 43 -14.04 -6.49 8.54
N GLU A 44 -14.04 -6.50 7.21
CA GLU A 44 -13.21 -7.41 6.42
C GLU A 44 -12.13 -6.60 5.68
N LEU A 45 -10.86 -6.88 5.98
CA LEU A 45 -9.73 -6.28 5.28
C LEU A 45 -9.03 -7.34 4.44
N ARG A 46 -9.03 -7.16 3.13
CA ARG A 46 -8.40 -8.06 2.16
C ARG A 46 -7.21 -7.36 1.50
N LYS A 47 -6.09 -8.07 1.34
CA LYS A 47 -4.93 -7.64 0.53
C LYS A 47 -4.53 -8.79 -0.37
N THR A 48 -4.41 -8.55 -1.66
CA THR A 48 -4.04 -9.57 -2.63
C THR A 48 -2.60 -9.46 -3.06
N THR A 49 -1.99 -10.58 -3.43
CA THR A 49 -0.69 -10.64 -4.10
C THR A 49 -0.83 -11.49 -5.35
N GLU A 50 -0.16 -11.07 -6.42
CA GLU A 50 -0.16 -11.79 -7.69
C GLU A 50 1.16 -12.54 -7.85
N TRP A 51 1.06 -13.82 -8.18
CA TRP A 51 2.18 -14.72 -8.42
C TRP A 51 2.01 -15.38 -9.77
N ARG A 52 3.07 -15.37 -10.57
CA ARG A 52 3.11 -15.99 -11.90
C ARG A 52 3.90 -17.29 -11.82
N ARG A 53 3.40 -18.34 -12.47
CA ARG A 53 4.14 -19.58 -12.69
C ARG A 53 4.21 -19.81 -14.18
N THR A 54 5.37 -20.20 -14.67
CA THR A 54 5.58 -20.55 -16.08
C THR A 54 5.80 -22.07 -16.16
N PRO A 55 4.73 -22.88 -16.19
CA PRO A 55 4.85 -24.33 -16.26
C PRO A 55 5.39 -24.78 -17.64
N SER A 56 6.22 -25.81 -17.64
CA SER A 56 6.74 -26.46 -18.86
C SER A 56 6.19 -27.88 -18.97
N ARG A 57 5.86 -28.29 -20.21
CA ARG A 57 5.22 -29.59 -20.51
C ARG A 57 6.08 -30.81 -20.16
N MET A 58 7.39 -30.62 -19.98
CA MET A 58 8.37 -31.66 -19.65
C MET A 58 8.86 -31.59 -18.20
N ALA A 59 8.34 -30.67 -17.38
CA ALA A 59 8.73 -30.56 -15.98
C ALA A 59 8.02 -31.64 -15.14
N GLY A 60 8.81 -32.45 -14.41
CA GLY A 60 8.28 -33.45 -13.49
C GLY A 60 7.68 -32.87 -12.20
N GLU A 61 7.97 -31.60 -11.90
CA GLU A 61 7.48 -30.87 -10.73
C GLU A 61 6.94 -29.47 -11.10
N SER A 62 6.25 -28.83 -10.16
CA SER A 62 5.68 -27.49 -10.35
C SER A 62 6.76 -26.41 -10.47
N ALA A 63 6.58 -25.50 -11.43
CA ALA A 63 7.47 -24.34 -11.59
C ALA A 63 7.45 -23.41 -10.35
N LEU A 64 8.62 -22.85 -10.03
CA LEU A 64 8.78 -21.87 -8.96
C LEU A 64 7.89 -20.65 -9.21
N PRO A 65 7.18 -20.14 -8.18
CA PRO A 65 6.37 -18.94 -8.31
C PRO A 65 7.23 -17.67 -8.36
N GLU A 66 6.99 -16.82 -9.34
CA GLU A 66 7.57 -15.49 -9.46
C GLU A 66 6.57 -14.45 -8.92
N PHE A 67 7.02 -13.56 -8.04
CA PHE A 67 6.19 -12.48 -7.51
C PHE A 67 5.97 -11.42 -8.59
N VAL A 68 4.71 -11.14 -8.94
CA VAL A 68 4.33 -10.14 -9.95
C VAL A 68 4.11 -8.79 -9.29
N GLY A 69 3.41 -8.76 -8.15
CA GLY A 69 3.10 -7.53 -7.46
C GLY A 69 2.10 -7.70 -6.33
N SER A 70 1.96 -6.63 -5.54
CA SER A 70 0.92 -6.54 -4.52
C SER A 70 -0.29 -5.79 -5.08
N GLY A 71 -1.47 -6.39 -5.00
CA GLY A 71 -2.73 -5.71 -5.30
C GLY A 71 -3.11 -4.71 -4.21
N PRO A 72 -4.19 -3.94 -4.38
CA PRO A 72 -4.66 -2.96 -3.39
C PRO A 72 -5.25 -3.65 -2.15
N ARG A 73 -5.33 -2.92 -1.03
CA ARG A 73 -6.18 -3.33 0.09
C ARG A 73 -7.64 -3.03 -0.24
N VAL A 74 -8.55 -3.90 0.19
CA VAL A 74 -9.98 -3.70 0.09
C VAL A 74 -10.58 -3.85 1.49
N LEU A 75 -11.34 -2.85 1.92
CA LEU A 75 -12.07 -2.87 3.19
C LEU A 75 -13.57 -2.98 2.89
N SER A 76 -14.18 -4.08 3.34
CA SER A 76 -15.62 -4.29 3.27
C SER A 76 -16.22 -4.09 4.66
N LEU A 77 -17.31 -3.32 4.73
CA LEU A 77 -18.06 -3.12 5.97
C LEU A 77 -19.54 -2.87 5.72
N GLU A 78 -20.33 -3.12 6.76
CA GLU A 78 -21.75 -2.77 6.79
C GLU A 78 -22.00 -1.61 7.74
N VAL A 79 -22.72 -0.60 7.24
CA VAL A 79 -23.17 0.55 8.01
C VAL A 79 -24.68 0.44 8.18
N PHE A 80 -25.11 0.37 9.44
CA PHE A 80 -26.51 0.38 9.80
C PHE A 80 -26.96 1.80 10.17
N LEU A 81 -28.07 2.24 9.57
CA LEU A 81 -28.67 3.56 9.77
C LEU A 81 -30.10 3.39 10.25
N ASP A 82 -30.47 4.10 11.31
CA ASP A 82 -31.81 4.03 11.91
C ASP A 82 -32.30 5.40 12.39
N ALA A 83 -33.48 5.82 11.91
CA ALA A 83 -34.20 7.01 12.32
C ALA A 83 -35.56 6.67 12.95
N THR A 84 -35.76 5.43 13.43
CA THR A 84 -37.07 5.00 13.95
C THR A 84 -37.50 5.74 15.20
N ALA A 85 -36.55 6.20 16.00
CA ALA A 85 -36.84 6.98 17.19
C ALA A 85 -37.23 8.44 16.87
N THR A 86 -36.69 9.00 15.80
CA THR A 86 -36.84 10.43 15.46
C THR A 86 -37.82 10.69 14.34
N HIS A 87 -38.13 9.69 13.50
CA HIS A 87 -38.97 9.82 12.31
C HIS A 87 -38.50 10.97 11.40
N ASP A 88 -37.18 11.11 11.24
CA ASP A 88 -36.57 12.16 10.44
C ASP A 88 -35.89 11.61 9.16
N LYS A 89 -35.36 12.52 8.35
CA LYS A 89 -34.68 12.20 7.07
C LYS A 89 -33.19 11.90 7.22
N SER A 90 -32.70 11.62 8.44
CA SER A 90 -31.26 11.42 8.67
C SER A 90 -30.70 10.21 7.91
N VAL A 91 -31.48 9.15 7.76
CA VAL A 91 -31.11 7.96 6.98
C VAL A 91 -30.93 8.31 5.51
N GLU A 92 -31.91 9.00 4.90
CA GLU A 92 -31.84 9.46 3.52
C GLU A 92 -30.62 10.37 3.29
N GLN A 93 -30.41 11.35 4.17
CA GLN A 93 -29.25 12.27 4.10
C GLN A 93 -27.90 11.54 4.25
N ALA A 94 -27.82 10.54 5.12
CA ALA A 94 -26.62 9.73 5.28
C ALA A 94 -26.33 8.89 4.03
N VAL A 95 -27.36 8.29 3.44
CA VAL A 95 -27.23 7.55 2.18
C VAL A 95 -26.82 8.48 1.05
N GLU A 96 -27.41 9.68 0.93
CA GLU A 96 -27.00 10.66 -0.07
C GLU A 96 -25.53 11.06 0.05
N LYS A 97 -25.02 11.22 1.29
CA LYS A 97 -23.58 11.47 1.53
C LYS A 97 -22.73 10.31 1.04
N LEU A 98 -23.15 9.05 1.27
CA LEU A 98 -22.44 7.87 0.76
C LEU A 98 -22.50 7.81 -0.77
N MET A 99 -23.64 8.09 -1.38
CA MET A 99 -23.79 8.13 -2.84
C MET A 99 -22.91 9.20 -3.48
N LYS A 100 -22.72 10.36 -2.83
CA LYS A 100 -21.77 11.40 -3.27
C LYS A 100 -20.32 10.91 -3.33
N ALA A 101 -19.94 9.90 -2.54
CA ALA A 101 -18.60 9.30 -2.64
C ALA A 101 -18.39 8.55 -3.97
N CYS A 102 -19.47 8.13 -4.63
CA CYS A 102 -19.43 7.36 -5.88
C CYS A 102 -19.55 8.24 -7.13
N VAL A 103 -19.73 9.55 -6.99
CA VAL A 103 -19.94 10.48 -8.10
C VAL A 103 -18.77 11.46 -8.19
N PRO A 104 -18.30 11.86 -9.39
CA PRO A 104 -17.23 12.82 -9.52
C PRO A 104 -17.51 14.13 -8.76
N SER A 105 -16.50 14.66 -8.05
CA SER A 105 -16.67 15.92 -7.33
C SER A 105 -16.82 17.10 -8.30
N PRO A 106 -17.57 18.17 -7.95
CA PRO A 106 -17.68 19.37 -8.77
C PRO A 106 -16.32 20.01 -9.09
N ALA A 107 -15.37 19.97 -8.14
CA ALA A 107 -14.03 20.49 -8.34
C ALA A 107 -13.20 19.61 -9.30
N SER A 108 -13.42 18.29 -9.31
CA SER A 108 -12.81 17.40 -10.32
C SER A 108 -13.36 17.67 -11.72
N LEU A 109 -14.67 17.90 -11.83
CA LEU A 109 -15.32 18.28 -13.09
C LEU A 109 -14.84 19.63 -13.62
N GLY A 110 -14.70 20.63 -12.74
CA GLY A 110 -14.13 21.94 -13.09
C GLY A 110 -12.70 21.86 -13.62
N ARG A 111 -11.93 20.87 -13.17
CA ARG A 111 -10.56 20.57 -13.66
C ARG A 111 -10.53 19.74 -14.95
N LYS A 112 -11.68 19.39 -15.53
CA LYS A 112 -11.83 18.51 -16.70
C LYS A 112 -11.17 17.14 -16.54
N LYS A 113 -11.04 16.66 -15.30
CA LYS A 113 -10.51 15.35 -14.95
C LYS A 113 -11.49 14.72 -13.96
N PRO A 114 -12.54 14.04 -14.41
CA PRO A 114 -13.54 13.48 -13.51
C PRO A 114 -12.91 12.41 -12.62
N ALA A 115 -13.00 12.60 -11.31
CA ALA A 115 -12.58 11.64 -10.30
C ALA A 115 -13.56 11.66 -9.13
N SER A 116 -13.87 10.48 -8.60
CA SER A 116 -14.69 10.34 -7.41
C SER A 116 -13.92 10.80 -6.16
N PRO A 117 -14.63 11.27 -5.12
CA PRO A 117 -14.07 11.50 -3.79
C PRO A 117 -13.31 10.30 -3.25
N TRP A 118 -12.23 10.60 -2.54
CA TRP A 118 -11.54 9.60 -1.73
C TRP A 118 -12.26 9.44 -0.41
N VAL A 119 -12.39 8.21 0.07
CA VAL A 119 -13.02 7.87 1.33
C VAL A 119 -11.96 7.35 2.28
N ARG A 120 -11.99 7.84 3.52
CA ARG A 120 -11.21 7.29 4.62
C ARG A 120 -12.16 6.79 5.71
N PHE A 121 -11.96 5.55 6.13
CA PHE A 121 -12.57 5.00 7.34
C PHE A 121 -11.65 5.23 8.54
N GLU A 122 -12.19 5.75 9.64
CA GLU A 122 -11.45 5.98 10.87
C GLU A 122 -12.25 5.43 12.06
N TRP A 123 -11.60 4.59 12.87
CA TRP A 123 -12.22 4.06 14.08
C TRP A 123 -11.20 3.89 15.20
N GLY A 124 -11.27 4.78 16.19
CA GLY A 124 -10.34 4.75 17.32
C GLY A 124 -8.89 4.91 16.85
N THR A 125 -8.02 4.05 17.37
CA THR A 125 -6.59 4.04 17.06
C THR A 125 -6.20 2.98 16.02
N ALA A 126 -7.20 2.32 15.40
CA ALA A 126 -6.97 1.26 14.44
C ALA A 126 -6.37 1.81 13.13
N ARG A 127 -5.05 1.67 12.97
CA ARG A 127 -4.32 2.14 11.78
C ARG A 127 -4.47 1.21 10.58
N THR A 128 -4.68 -0.09 10.80
CA THR A 128 -4.75 -1.09 9.72
C THR A 128 -5.99 -0.92 8.84
N THR A 129 -7.09 -0.44 9.41
CA THR A 129 -8.36 -0.17 8.71
C THR A 129 -8.48 1.29 8.26
N SER A 130 -7.50 2.13 8.60
CA SER A 130 -7.49 3.55 8.26
C SER A 130 -6.53 3.82 7.11
N PHE A 131 -7.09 3.86 5.90
CA PHE A 131 -6.36 4.24 4.68
C PHE A 131 -7.27 5.10 3.79
N ASP A 132 -6.65 5.88 2.92
CA ASP A 132 -7.39 6.61 1.90
C ASP A 132 -7.65 5.68 0.71
N GLY A 133 -8.91 5.63 0.27
CA GLY A 133 -9.35 4.77 -0.81
C GLY A 133 -10.42 5.40 -1.67
N VAL A 134 -10.85 4.68 -2.70
CA VAL A 134 -12.04 5.01 -3.48
C VAL A 134 -13.15 4.03 -3.12
N MET A 135 -14.40 4.50 -3.13
CA MET A 135 -15.55 3.61 -2.97
C MET A 135 -15.71 2.77 -4.23
N SER A 136 -15.41 1.48 -4.16
CA SER A 136 -15.51 0.56 -5.30
C SER A 136 -16.94 0.06 -5.48
N SER A 137 -17.69 -0.11 -4.40
CA SER A 137 -19.11 -0.44 -4.44
C SER A 137 -19.86 0.07 -3.21
N LEU A 138 -21.13 0.42 -3.43
CA LEU A 138 -22.10 0.81 -2.42
C LEU A 138 -23.42 0.13 -2.76
N SER A 139 -23.93 -0.68 -1.84
CA SER A 139 -25.25 -1.31 -1.93
C SER A 139 -26.07 -0.89 -0.72
N VAL A 140 -27.29 -0.40 -0.94
CA VAL A 140 -28.18 0.09 0.11
C VAL A 140 -29.46 -0.73 0.09
N THR A 141 -29.78 -1.34 1.23
CA THR A 141 -31.03 -2.06 1.44
C THR A 141 -31.87 -1.31 2.46
N TYR A 142 -33.02 -0.79 2.02
CA TYR A 142 -33.99 -0.13 2.89
C TYR A 142 -34.98 -1.16 3.45
N THR A 143 -35.22 -1.15 4.75
CA THR A 143 -36.04 -2.20 5.41
C THR A 143 -37.23 -1.67 6.20
N LEU A 144 -37.29 -0.35 6.44
CA LEU A 144 -38.40 0.27 7.16
C LEU A 144 -38.63 1.67 6.64
N PHE A 145 -39.90 2.04 6.50
CA PHE A 145 -40.34 3.31 5.93
C PHE A 145 -41.41 3.93 6.83
N ASP A 146 -41.47 5.25 6.82
CA ASP A 146 -42.57 6.00 7.41
C ASP A 146 -43.80 6.01 6.49
N VAL A 147 -44.92 6.53 6.97
CA VAL A 147 -46.21 6.59 6.26
C VAL A 147 -46.15 7.41 4.97
N ASP A 148 -45.21 8.34 4.88
CA ASP A 148 -44.96 9.18 3.70
C ASP A 148 -43.98 8.53 2.70
N GLY A 149 -43.45 7.35 3.02
CA GLY A 149 -42.45 6.63 2.23
C GLY A 149 -40.99 6.99 2.56
N THR A 150 -40.74 7.87 3.53
CA THR A 150 -39.38 8.21 3.97
C THR A 150 -38.69 6.98 4.57
N PRO A 151 -37.49 6.58 4.13
CA PRO A 151 -36.80 5.43 4.69
C PRO A 151 -36.32 5.73 6.11
N LEU A 152 -36.78 4.95 7.09
CA LEU A 152 -36.39 5.05 8.49
C LEU A 152 -35.27 4.08 8.87
N ARG A 153 -34.99 3.06 8.04
CA ARG A 153 -33.90 2.11 8.29
C ARG A 153 -33.25 1.66 7.00
N ALA A 154 -31.93 1.69 6.98
CA ALA A 154 -31.13 1.21 5.87
C ALA A 154 -29.88 0.47 6.35
N THR A 155 -29.52 -0.58 5.62
CA THR A 155 -28.21 -1.25 5.74
C THR A 155 -27.42 -0.95 4.47
N CYS A 156 -26.25 -0.32 4.63
CA CYS A 156 -25.35 0.03 3.55
C CYS A 156 -24.13 -0.89 3.57
N ALA A 157 -23.97 -1.74 2.57
CA ALA A 157 -22.76 -2.51 2.35
C ALA A 157 -21.79 -1.68 1.50
N LEU A 158 -20.60 -1.44 2.04
CA LEU A 158 -19.56 -0.60 1.46
C LEU A 158 -18.33 -1.45 1.14
N SER A 159 -17.70 -1.18 0.00
CA SER A 159 -16.37 -1.68 -0.34
C SER A 159 -15.47 -0.50 -0.70
N ILE A 160 -14.38 -0.35 0.05
CA ILE A 160 -13.40 0.72 -0.13
C ILE A 160 -12.10 0.09 -0.61
N GLU A 161 -11.64 0.49 -1.78
CA GLU A 161 -10.38 0.03 -2.38
C GLU A 161 -9.28 1.07 -2.16
N GLU A 162 -8.11 0.62 -1.72
CA GLU A 162 -6.95 1.45 -1.42
C GLU A 162 -6.47 2.19 -2.66
N ALA A 163 -6.58 3.52 -2.61
CA ALA A 163 -6.04 4.40 -3.62
C ALA A 163 -4.57 4.64 -3.27
N SER A 164 -3.76 3.64 -3.63
CA SER A 164 -2.33 3.65 -3.33
C SER A 164 -1.67 4.82 -4.03
N VAL A 165 -1.10 5.72 -3.23
CA VAL A 165 -0.07 6.65 -3.69
C VAL A 165 1.23 5.94 -3.39
N ASP A 166 1.85 5.32 -4.40
CA ASP A 166 3.30 5.19 -4.32
C ASP A 166 3.83 6.62 -4.20
N PRO A 167 4.60 6.96 -3.15
CA PRO A 167 5.25 8.25 -3.09
C PRO A 167 6.00 8.44 -4.42
N PRO A 168 5.95 9.65 -5.03
CA PRO A 168 6.65 9.91 -6.29
C PRO A 168 8.07 9.40 -6.11
N GLY A 169 8.44 8.44 -6.94
CA GLY A 169 9.45 7.44 -6.62
C GLY A 169 10.60 8.02 -5.81
N GLN A 170 10.83 7.48 -4.62
CA GLN A 170 12.21 7.08 -4.41
C GLN A 170 12.51 6.18 -5.60
N ASN A 171 13.24 6.74 -6.54
CA ASN A 171 13.92 6.00 -7.58
C ASN A 171 14.33 4.68 -6.93
N PRO A 172 13.84 3.51 -7.37
CA PRO A 172 14.53 2.29 -7.04
C PRO A 172 15.86 2.39 -7.79
N THR A 173 16.82 3.14 -7.25
CA THR A 173 18.22 3.02 -7.61
C THR A 173 18.74 1.75 -6.98
N SER A 174 18.15 0.66 -7.43
CA SER A 174 18.65 -0.71 -7.45
C SER A 174 17.97 -1.46 -8.60
N GLY A 175 17.42 -0.72 -9.58
CA GLY A 175 17.29 -1.15 -10.97
C GLY A 175 18.59 -1.03 -11.77
N ALA A 176 19.74 -0.80 -11.12
CA ALA A 176 21.00 -1.29 -11.66
C ALA A 176 21.01 -2.80 -11.44
N ARG A 177 20.86 -3.59 -12.50
CA ARG A 177 21.11 -5.04 -12.51
C ARG A 177 22.61 -5.37 -12.32
N THR A 178 23.30 -4.52 -11.56
CA THR A 178 24.72 -4.46 -11.24
C THR A 178 24.83 -3.72 -9.90
N ALA A 179 24.48 -4.41 -8.81
CA ALA A 179 24.68 -3.88 -7.47
C ALA A 179 26.19 -3.80 -7.22
N ARG A 180 26.80 -2.66 -7.58
CA ARG A 180 28.11 -2.29 -7.04
C ARG A 180 27.90 -2.03 -5.55
N SER A 181 28.35 -2.96 -4.73
CA SER A 181 28.39 -2.81 -3.28
C SER A 181 29.73 -2.23 -2.89
N THR A 182 29.80 -1.45 -1.82
CA THR A 182 31.05 -0.86 -1.34
C THR A 182 31.33 -1.38 0.07
N HIS A 183 32.53 -1.92 0.31
CA HIS A 183 32.93 -2.50 1.59
C HIS A 183 34.17 -1.81 2.14
N THR A 184 34.08 -1.31 3.38
CA THR A 184 35.25 -0.78 4.10
C THR A 184 36.03 -1.92 4.73
N VAL A 185 37.30 -2.08 4.36
CA VAL A 185 38.19 -3.12 4.88
C VAL A 185 38.35 -2.97 6.39
N VAL A 186 38.07 -4.05 7.12
CA VAL A 186 38.36 -4.17 8.56
C VAL A 186 39.56 -5.09 8.75
N ALA A 187 40.28 -4.94 9.87
CA ALA A 187 41.39 -5.82 10.19
C ALA A 187 40.93 -7.29 10.22
N GLY A 188 41.55 -8.14 9.39
CA GLY A 188 41.18 -9.54 9.22
C GLY A 188 40.39 -9.85 7.94
N ASP A 189 40.01 -8.83 7.16
CA ASP A 189 39.41 -9.03 5.84
C ASP A 189 40.44 -9.53 4.82
N SER A 190 39.97 -10.35 3.87
CA SER A 190 40.70 -10.75 2.68
C SER A 190 39.78 -10.69 1.46
N LEU A 191 40.32 -10.45 0.26
CA LEU A 191 39.50 -10.38 -0.96
C LEU A 191 38.73 -11.68 -1.22
N ALA A 192 39.30 -12.83 -0.87
CA ALA A 192 38.62 -14.13 -0.96
C ALA A 192 37.44 -14.26 0.02
N LEU A 193 37.58 -13.74 1.24
CA LEU A 193 36.49 -13.72 2.22
C LEU A 193 35.36 -12.78 1.77
N LEU A 194 35.70 -11.61 1.22
CA LEU A 194 34.73 -10.67 0.65
C LEU A 194 34.00 -11.31 -0.54
N ALA A 195 34.73 -11.94 -1.46
CA ALA A 195 34.14 -12.62 -2.62
C ALA A 195 33.22 -13.77 -2.22
N TRP A 196 33.60 -14.57 -1.22
CA TRP A 196 32.72 -15.61 -0.69
C TRP A 196 31.45 -15.04 -0.05
N ARG A 197 31.56 -13.93 0.68
CA ARG A 197 30.41 -13.29 1.34
C ARG A 197 29.43 -12.67 0.32
N GLU A 198 29.95 -12.04 -0.72
CA GLU A 198 29.15 -11.26 -1.68
C GLU A 198 28.69 -12.09 -2.89
N TYR A 199 29.48 -13.08 -3.33
CA TYR A 199 29.19 -13.91 -4.50
C TYR A 199 28.92 -15.39 -4.18
N GLY A 200 29.20 -15.83 -2.96
CA GLY A 200 29.18 -17.25 -2.59
C GLY A 200 30.37 -18.06 -3.14
N ASP A 201 31.28 -17.42 -3.87
CA ASP A 201 32.45 -18.03 -4.51
C ASP A 201 33.73 -17.29 -4.11
N ALA A 202 34.57 -17.95 -3.32
CA ALA A 202 35.84 -17.40 -2.87
C ALA A 202 36.84 -17.18 -4.01
N THR A 203 36.67 -17.84 -5.17
CA THR A 203 37.58 -17.75 -6.32
C THR A 203 37.35 -16.51 -7.18
N ALA A 204 36.20 -15.84 -7.00
CA ALA A 204 35.82 -14.62 -7.70
C ALA A 204 36.47 -13.34 -7.13
N TRP A 205 37.48 -13.47 -6.26
CA TRP A 205 38.19 -12.34 -5.66
C TRP A 205 38.94 -11.47 -6.67
N ARG A 206 39.31 -12.03 -7.84
CA ARG A 206 40.01 -11.30 -8.91
C ARG A 206 39.18 -10.14 -9.46
N ALA A 207 37.86 -10.34 -9.58
CA ALA A 207 36.93 -9.30 -9.99
C ALA A 207 36.96 -8.07 -9.05
N ILE A 208 37.14 -8.32 -7.76
CA ILE A 208 37.25 -7.26 -6.74
C ILE A 208 38.63 -6.60 -6.82
N ALA A 209 39.70 -7.37 -7.03
CA ALA A 209 41.05 -6.84 -7.17
C ALA A 209 41.18 -5.91 -8.39
N GLU A 210 40.69 -6.35 -9.55
CA GLU A 210 40.71 -5.59 -10.81
C GLU A 210 39.88 -4.31 -10.70
N ALA A 211 38.68 -4.39 -10.11
CA ALA A 211 37.81 -3.22 -9.93
C ALA A 211 38.40 -2.14 -9.02
N ASN A 212 39.38 -2.49 -8.16
CA ASN A 212 40.03 -1.56 -7.22
C ASN A 212 41.51 -1.31 -7.51
N GLY A 213 42.06 -1.87 -8.60
CA GLY A 213 43.48 -1.71 -8.96
C GLY A 213 44.43 -2.28 -7.90
N ILE A 214 44.08 -3.41 -7.28
CA ILE A 214 44.88 -4.04 -6.23
C ILE A 214 45.82 -5.07 -6.86
N ASP A 215 47.10 -4.74 -6.91
CA ASP A 215 48.15 -5.63 -7.44
C ASP A 215 48.53 -6.74 -6.43
N ASP A 216 48.54 -6.44 -5.14
CA ASP A 216 48.80 -7.41 -4.08
C ASP A 216 47.51 -7.71 -3.27
N PRO A 217 46.83 -8.84 -3.53
CA PRO A 217 45.57 -9.20 -2.88
C PRO A 217 45.72 -9.54 -1.39
N MET A 218 46.96 -9.69 -0.88
CA MET A 218 47.25 -9.96 0.53
C MET A 218 47.55 -8.69 1.33
N ALA A 219 47.72 -7.54 0.66
CA ALA A 219 48.07 -6.26 1.28
C ALA A 219 46.86 -5.31 1.40
N LEU A 220 45.77 -5.77 2.03
CA LEU A 220 44.61 -4.91 2.28
C LEU A 220 44.88 -3.99 3.49
N VAL A 221 44.81 -2.69 3.28
CA VAL A 221 44.92 -1.68 4.34
C VAL A 221 43.55 -1.51 5.02
N PRO A 222 43.43 -1.76 6.34
CA PRO A 222 42.20 -1.49 7.07
C PRO A 222 41.80 -0.02 6.97
N GLY A 223 40.51 0.24 6.75
CA GLY A 223 39.95 1.57 6.51
C GLY A 223 39.85 1.95 5.02
N THR A 224 40.42 1.17 4.10
CA THR A 224 40.24 1.38 2.66
C THR A 224 38.84 0.96 2.22
N GLU A 225 38.22 1.76 1.36
CA GLU A 225 36.92 1.49 0.79
C GLU A 225 37.08 0.75 -0.56
N LEU A 226 36.50 -0.46 -0.66
CA LEU A 226 36.59 -1.32 -1.83
C LEU A 226 35.26 -1.42 -2.57
N VAL A 227 35.31 -1.29 -3.89
CA VAL A 227 34.18 -1.50 -4.79
C VAL A 227 34.05 -3.00 -5.11
N VAL A 228 32.91 -3.58 -4.81
CA VAL A 228 32.58 -4.97 -5.12
C VAL A 228 31.62 -4.99 -6.32
N PRO A 229 32.07 -5.34 -7.53
CA PRO A 229 31.23 -5.36 -8.73
C PRO A 229 30.16 -6.46 -8.69
N GLY A 230 29.14 -6.44 -9.55
CA GLY A 230 28.25 -7.59 -9.70
C GLY A 230 28.93 -8.70 -10.53
N LEU A 231 28.70 -9.98 -10.21
CA LEU A 231 29.35 -11.13 -10.90
C LEU A 231 29.18 -11.13 -12.44
N ARG A 232 28.14 -10.46 -12.96
CA ARG A 232 27.90 -10.30 -14.41
C ARG A 232 28.79 -9.26 -15.10
N ASP A 233 29.33 -8.28 -14.37
CA ASP A 233 30.21 -7.25 -14.93
C ASP A 233 31.66 -7.73 -15.01
N ALA A 234 32.04 -8.69 -14.16
CA ALA A 234 33.41 -9.20 -14.06
C ALA A 234 33.81 -10.17 -15.19
N GLY A 235 32.84 -10.69 -15.95
CA GLY A 235 33.08 -11.62 -17.07
C GLY A 235 32.84 -11.00 -18.45
N GLY A 236 32.75 -9.67 -18.54
CA GLY A 236 32.13 -8.97 -19.66
C GLY A 236 33.02 -7.97 -20.39
N GLU A 237 34.32 -8.24 -20.56
CA GLU A 237 35.19 -7.50 -21.49
C GLU A 237 36.18 -8.45 -22.20
N GLU A 238 35.70 -9.51 -22.85
CA GLU A 238 36.50 -10.29 -23.79
C GLU A 238 35.61 -10.89 -24.91
N GLU A 239 35.18 -10.04 -25.87
CA GLU A 239 35.01 -10.45 -27.28
C GLU A 239 34.91 -9.21 -28.19
N ARG A 240 36.00 -8.94 -28.92
CA ARG A 240 36.02 -8.18 -30.18
C ARG A 240 36.81 -9.00 -31.20
#